data_AF-A0A259SUW9-F1
#
_entry.id   AF-A0A259SUW9-F1
#
_cell.length_a   1.000
_cell.length_b   1.000
_cell.length_c   1.000
_cell.angle_alpha   90.00
_cell.angle_beta   90.00
_cell.angle_gamma   90.00
#
_symmetry.space_group_name_H-M   'P 1'
#
loop_
_entity.id
_entity.type
_entity.pdbx_description
1 polymer ?
#
loop_
_entity_poly.entity_id
_entity_poly.type
_entity_poly.pdbx_seq_one_letter_code
_entity_poly.pdbx_strand_id
1 'polypeptide(L)' 'MGVNERVGEYRRRMRERGFRPIQVWVPDVRSASFAGEAQRQAALIASAASATEEQAFIEAVSAEWDDE' A
#
# COMPACT_ATOMS: atom_id res chain seq x y z
N MET A 1 -26.18 0.94 -9.12
CA MET A 1 -25.60 0.76 -7.77
C MET A 1 -24.90 2.03 -7.32
N GLY A 2 -25.19 2.50 -6.10
CA GLY A 2 -24.50 3.65 -5.52
C GLY A 2 -23.03 3.34 -5.21
N VAL A 3 -22.17 4.37 -5.07
CA VAL A 3 -20.76 4.20 -4.66
C VAL A 3 -20.66 3.41 -3.35
N ASN A 4 -21.56 3.68 -2.39
CA ASN A 4 -21.61 2.98 -1.10
C ASN A 4 -21.89 1.48 -1.24
N GLU A 5 -22.74 1.11 -2.18
CA GLU A 5 -23.12 -0.28 -2.43
C GLU A 5 -21.94 -1.07 -2.99
N ARG A 6 -21.26 -0.52 -4.02
CA ARG A 6 -20.02 -1.10 -4.57
C ARG A 6 -18.91 -1.25 -3.52
N VAL A 7 -18.70 -0.22 -2.69
CA VAL A 7 -17.69 -0.26 -1.62
C VAL A 7 -18.06 -1.32 -0.57
N GLY A 8 -19.36 -1.48 -0.27
CA GLY A 8 -19.86 -2.52 0.62
C GLY A 8 -19.59 -3.93 0.10
N GLU A 9 -19.92 -4.20 -1.16
CA GLU A 9 -19.71 -5.49 -1.82
C GLU A 9 -18.22 -5.85 -1.91
N TYR A 10 -17.37 -4.90 -2.29
CA TYR A 10 -15.92 -5.09 -2.34
C TYR A 10 -15.36 -5.47 -0.96
N ARG A 11 -15.77 -4.76 0.10
CA ARG A 11 -15.35 -5.09 1.47
C ARG A 11 -15.86 -6.48 1.90
N ARG A 12 -17.06 -6.90 1.49
CA ARG A 12 -17.58 -8.25 1.76
C ARG A 12 -16.68 -9.31 1.14
N ARG A 13 -16.40 -9.20 -0.17
CA ARG A 13 -15.51 -10.11 -0.92
C ARG A 13 -14.12 -10.19 -0.27
N MET A 14 -13.56 -9.06 0.16
CA MET A 14 -12.25 -9.03 0.81
C MET A 14 -12.27 -9.73 2.18
N ARG A 15 -13.34 -9.61 2.96
CA ARG A 15 -13.46 -10.34 4.24
C ARG A 15 -13.59 -11.84 4.04
N GLU A 16 -14.34 -12.29 3.04
CA GLU A 16 -14.46 -13.72 2.70
C GLU A 16 -13.12 -14.34 2.28
N ARG A 17 -12.23 -13.54 1.67
CA ARG A 17 -10.84 -13.90 1.35
C ARG A 17 -9.87 -13.84 2.55
N GLY A 18 -10.37 -13.52 3.75
CA GLY A 18 -9.56 -13.45 4.97
C GLY A 18 -8.87 -12.10 5.23
N PHE A 19 -9.12 -11.06 4.42
CA PHE A 19 -8.54 -9.74 4.64
C PHE A 19 -9.34 -8.92 5.67
N ARG A 20 -8.64 -8.13 6.48
CA ARG A 20 -9.23 -7.20 7.45
C ARG A 20 -8.98 -5.75 7.02
N PRO A 21 -10.01 -4.94 6.80
CA PRO A 21 -9.82 -3.53 6.48
C PRO A 21 -9.26 -2.78 7.69
N ILE A 22 -8.23 -1.96 7.46
CA ILE A 22 -7.73 -0.98 8.42
C ILE A 22 -8.02 0.42 7.90
N GLN A 23 -8.44 1.32 8.80
CA GLN A 23 -8.59 2.73 8.51
C GLN A 23 -7.59 3.48 9.36
N VAL A 24 -6.75 4.26 8.71
CA VAL A 24 -5.71 5.07 9.35
C VAL A 24 -5.85 6.50 8.87
N TRP A 25 -5.64 7.45 9.79
CA TRP A 25 -5.52 8.85 9.45
C TRP A 25 -4.07 9.11 9.02
N VAL A 26 -3.91 9.65 7.83
CA VAL A 26 -2.61 10.05 7.27
C VAL A 26 -2.56 11.57 7.12
N PRO A 27 -1.36 12.18 7.13
CA PRO A 27 -1.21 13.60 6.81
C PRO A 27 -1.79 13.92 5.42
N ASP A 28 -2.17 15.19 5.21
CA ASP A 28 -2.67 15.62 3.90
C ASP A 28 -1.61 15.43 2.81
N VAL A 29 -1.86 14.44 1.94
CA VAL A 29 -0.97 14.05 0.85
C VAL A 29 -0.83 15.11 -0.23
N ARG A 30 -1.69 16.14 -0.23
CA ARG A 30 -1.59 17.30 -1.13
C ARG A 30 -0.70 18.42 -0.58
N SER A 31 -0.30 18.34 0.69
CA SER A 31 0.54 19.36 1.30
C SER A 31 1.99 19.28 0.81
N ALA A 32 2.64 20.44 0.64
CA ALA A 32 4.06 20.49 0.30
C ALA A 32 4.96 19.83 1.37
N SER A 33 4.54 19.89 2.64
CA SER A 33 5.22 19.21 3.75
C SER A 33 5.21 17.69 3.58
N PHE A 34 4.10 17.11 3.14
CA PHE A 34 4.02 15.67 2.87
C PHE A 34 4.94 15.28 1.71
N ALA A 35 4.94 16.06 0.63
CA ALA A 35 5.84 15.81 -0.49
C ALA A 35 7.32 15.84 -0.08
N GLY A 36 7.71 16.84 0.74
CA GLY A 36 9.07 16.93 1.27
C GLY A 36 9.46 15.76 2.17
N GLU A 37 8.55 15.31 3.03
CA GLU A 37 8.81 14.15 3.90
C GLU A 37 8.85 12.84 3.11
N ALA A 38 7.92 12.63 2.18
CA ALA A 38 7.90 11.46 1.30
C ALA A 38 9.21 11.35 0.51
N GLN A 39 9.71 12.47 -0.04
CA GLN A 39 11.00 12.51 -0.73
C GLN A 39 12.16 12.14 0.22
N ARG A 40 12.21 12.73 1.42
CA ARG A 40 13.26 12.41 2.41
C ARG A 40 13.25 10.93 2.78
N GLN A 41 12.09 10.38 3.12
CA GLN A 41 11.97 8.98 3.53
C GLN A 41 12.30 8.03 2.38
N ALA A 42 11.84 8.32 1.16
CA ALA A 42 12.19 7.52 -0.02
C ALA A 42 13.71 7.49 -0.25
N ALA A 43 14.40 8.62 -0.09
CA ALA A 43 15.86 8.68 -0.22
C ALA A 43 16.59 7.86 0.86
N LEU A 44 16.09 7.86 2.10
CA LEU A 44 16.64 7.04 3.19
C LEU A 44 16.45 5.54 2.95
N ILE A 45 15.27 5.14 2.45
CA ILE A 45 15.00 3.74 2.10
C ILE A 45 15.90 3.32 0.94
N ALA A 46 15.98 4.13 -0.12
CA ALA A 46 16.81 3.82 -1.29
C ALA A 46 18.30 3.68 -0.95
N SER A 47 18.81 4.49 -0.02
CA SER A 47 20.21 4.37 0.42
C SER A 47 20.43 3.17 1.34
N ALA A 48 19.42 2.76 2.11
CA ALA A 48 19.48 1.56 2.94
C ALA A 48 19.26 0.26 2.13
N ALA A 49 18.57 0.34 0.99
CA ALA A 49 18.16 -0.79 0.15
C ALA A 49 19.28 -1.36 -0.73
N SER A 50 20.55 -1.23 -0.35
CA SER A 50 21.63 -1.96 -1.03
C SER A 50 21.46 -3.47 -0.79
N ALA A 51 20.70 -4.12 -1.68
CA ALA A 51 20.43 -5.56 -1.78
C ALA A 51 20.36 -6.30 -0.44
N THR A 52 19.43 -5.88 0.42
CA THR A 52 19.09 -6.60 1.64
C THR A 52 18.38 -7.90 1.30
N GLU A 53 18.69 -8.98 2.03
CA GLU A 53 18.08 -10.31 1.87
C GLU A 53 16.54 -10.25 1.95
N GLU A 54 15.99 -9.29 2.71
CA GLU A 54 14.54 -9.09 2.79
C GLU A 54 13.93 -8.63 1.46
N GLN A 55 14.60 -7.75 0.71
CA GLN A 55 14.09 -7.29 -0.58
C GLN A 55 14.08 -8.44 -1.59
N ALA A 56 15.11 -9.29 -1.59
CA ALA A 56 15.16 -10.49 -2.42
C ALA A 56 14.06 -11.50 -2.06
N PHE A 57 13.78 -11.68 -0.76
CA PHE A 57 12.69 -12.52 -0.30
C PHE A 57 11.33 -11.99 -0.76
N ILE A 58 11.06 -10.68 -0.56
CA ILE A 58 9.79 -10.05 -0.97
C ILE A 58 9.57 -10.21 -2.47
N GLU A 59 10.60 -9.96 -3.29
CA GLU A 59 10.54 -10.15 -4.74
C GLU A 59 10.20 -11.60 -5.09
N ALA A 60 10.84 -12.57 -4.42
CA ALA A 60 10.65 -14.00 -4.69
C ALA A 60 9.25 -14.53 -4.30
N VAL A 61 8.59 -13.92 -3.31
CA VAL A 61 7.24 -14.33 -2.87
C VAL A 61 6.12 -13.45 -3.42
N SER A 62 6.45 -12.37 -4.12
CA SER A 62 5.46 -11.50 -4.76
C SER A 62 4.84 -12.22 -5.96
N ALA A 63 3.51 -12.31 -5.98
CA ALA A 63 2.78 -12.75 -7.16
C ALA A 63 2.62 -11.57 -8.13
N GLU A 64 2.61 -11.85 -9.44
CA GLU A 64 2.17 -10.87 -10.42
C GLU A 64 0.77 -10.38 -10.04
N TRP A 65 0.57 -9.07 -10.11
CA TRP A 65 -0.76 -8.51 -9.97
C TRP A 65 -1.57 -8.92 -11.20
N ASP A 66 -2.44 -9.93 -11.06
CA ASP A 66 -3.45 -10.22 -12.07
C ASP A 66 -4.34 -8.99 -12.22
N ASP A 67 -4.37 -8.41 -13.43
CA ASP A 67 -5.30 -7.36 -13.83
C ASP A 67 -6.74 -7.94 -13.83
N GLU A 68 -7.43 -7.86 -12.70
CA GLU A 68 -8.89 -8.13 -12.58
C GLU A 68 -9.72 -6.85 -12.77
#